data_AF-A0A4P6MZ08-F1
#
_entry.id   AF-A0A4P6MZ08-F1
#
_cell.length_a   1.000
_cell.length_b   1.000
_cell.length_c   1.000
_cell.angle_alpha   90.00
_cell.angle_beta   90.00
_cell.angle_gamma   90.00
#
_symmetry.space_group_name_H-M   'P 1'
#
loop_
_entity.id
_entity.type
_entity.pdbx_description
1 polymer ?
#
loop_
_entity_poly.entity_id
_entity_poly.type
_entity_poly.pdbx_seq_one_letter_code
_entity_poly.pdbx_strand_id
1 'polypeptide(L)'
;MVSRVDPFSVMKVGFLVSVAMGIALVVMAAVMWILLSAMGVFDSVNELAGQIIGDGSGEKFDVMDFLGFGRVVSLSIVIAVVDVFLWTAIATLGAFLYNIVASLVGGVHMTLTDD
;
A
#
# COMPACT_ATOMS: atom_id res chain seq x y z
N MET A 1 16.20 29.76 9.99
CA MET A 1 14.75 29.83 9.67
C MET A 1 14.48 28.92 8.49
N VAL A 2 13.61 27.90 8.61
CA VAL A 2 13.18 27.10 7.45
C VAL A 2 11.81 27.64 6.99
N SER A 3 11.85 28.71 6.20
CA SER A 3 10.63 29.37 5.72
C SER A 3 10.04 28.70 4.48
N ARG A 4 10.78 27.77 3.85
CA ARG A 4 10.38 27.06 2.63
C ARG A 4 10.94 25.64 2.64
N VAL A 5 10.11 24.70 2.18
CA VAL A 5 10.49 23.33 1.87
C VAL A 5 10.47 23.19 0.35
N ASP A 6 11.56 22.75 -0.27
CA ASP A 6 11.61 22.58 -1.72
C ASP A 6 10.72 21.39 -2.15
N PRO A 7 9.65 21.63 -2.94
CA PRO A 7 8.76 20.57 -3.41
C PRO A 7 9.50 19.46 -4.17
N PHE A 8 10.58 19.78 -4.86
CA PHE A 8 11.36 18.78 -5.61
C PHE A 8 12.13 17.84 -4.67
N SER A 9 12.58 18.35 -3.51
CA SER A 9 13.20 17.51 -2.49
C SER A 9 12.18 16.58 -1.82
N VAL A 10 10.98 17.09 -1.52
CA VAL A 10 9.90 16.29 -0.92
C VAL A 10 9.39 15.23 -1.89
N MET A 11 9.33 15.54 -3.18
CA MET A 11 8.97 14.55 -4.21
C MET A 11 9.92 13.35 -4.17
N LYS A 12 11.24 13.58 -4.10
CA LYS A 12 12.23 12.49 -4.08
C LYS A 12 12.15 11.63 -2.83
N VAL A 13 12.09 12.26 -1.65
CA VAL A 13 12.00 11.54 -0.38
C VAL A 13 10.65 10.84 -0.26
N GLY A 14 9.57 11.51 -0.62
CA GLY A 14 8.21 10.95 -0.65
C GLY A 14 8.07 9.78 -1.60
N PHE A 15 8.76 9.81 -2.75
CA PHE A 15 8.84 8.67 -3.67
C PHE A 15 9.56 7.46 -3.05
N LEU A 16 10.70 7.67 -2.38
CA LEU A 16 11.42 6.57 -1.73
C LEU A 16 10.60 5.94 -0.59
N VAL A 17 9.95 6.78 0.22
CA VAL A 17 9.08 6.32 1.31
C VAL A 17 7.86 5.58 0.76
N SER A 18 7.23 6.10 -0.30
CA SER A 18 6.07 5.44 -0.90
C SER A 18 6.42 4.08 -1.52
N VAL A 19 7.58 3.96 -2.18
CA VAL A 19 8.09 2.67 -2.68
C VAL A 19 8.30 1.66 -1.54
N ALA A 20 8.89 2.10 -0.42
CA ALA A 20 9.05 1.23 0.75
C ALA A 20 7.71 0.73 1.30
N MET A 21 6.70 1.60 1.38
CA MET A 21 5.34 1.22 1.78
C MET A 21 4.69 0.25 0.78
N GLY A 22 4.86 0.48 -0.52
CA GLY A 22 4.36 -0.42 -1.56
C GLY A 22 4.98 -1.83 -1.46
N ILE A 23 6.29 -1.92 -1.24
CA ILE A 23 6.97 -3.22 -1.04
C ILE A 23 6.46 -3.89 0.24
N ALA A 24 6.32 -3.13 1.34
CA ALA A 24 5.79 -3.66 2.60
C ALA A 24 4.37 -4.22 2.43
N LEU A 25 3.51 -3.59 1.64
CA LEU A 25 2.17 -4.07 1.33
C LEU A 25 2.20 -5.41 0.59
N VAL A 26 3.06 -5.57 -0.42
CA VAL A 26 3.19 -6.83 -1.17
C VAL A 26 3.68 -7.95 -0.25
N VAL A 27 4.70 -7.68 0.57
CA VAL A 27 5.22 -8.66 1.54
C VAL A 27 4.14 -9.04 2.56
N MET A 28 3.42 -8.06 3.08
CA MET A 28 2.31 -8.29 4.01
C MET A 28 1.23 -9.19 3.39
N ALA A 29 0.83 -8.91 2.14
CA ALA A 29 -0.17 -9.72 1.44
C ALA A 29 0.31 -11.15 1.20
N ALA A 30 1.58 -11.33 0.80
CA ALA A 30 2.18 -12.65 0.62
C ALA A 30 2.22 -13.44 1.93
N VAL A 31 2.66 -12.82 3.03
CA VAL A 31 2.70 -13.46 4.36
C VAL A 31 1.29 -13.81 4.81
N MET A 32 0.33 -12.89 4.69
CA MET A 32 -1.07 -13.14 5.03
C MET A 32 -1.62 -14.35 4.28
N TRP A 33 -1.37 -14.42 2.97
CA TRP A 33 -1.80 -15.54 2.14
C TRP A 33 -1.24 -16.88 2.64
N ILE A 34 0.07 -16.92 2.94
CA ILE A 34 0.74 -18.11 3.45
C ILE A 34 0.13 -18.54 4.79
N LEU A 35 -0.16 -17.59 5.69
CA LEU A 35 -0.79 -17.90 6.97
C LEU A 35 -2.20 -18.48 6.79
N LEU A 36 -3.01 -17.91 5.90
CA LEU A 36 -4.35 -18.42 5.60
C LEU A 36 -4.30 -19.83 5.01
N SER A 37 -3.36 -20.08 4.11
CA SER A 37 -3.14 -21.41 3.54
C SER A 37 -2.66 -22.41 4.59
N ALA A 38 -1.71 -22.03 5.45
CA ALA A 38 -1.22 -22.89 6.53
C ALA A 38 -2.29 -23.24 7.56
N MET A 39 -3.27 -22.36 7.78
CA MET A 39 -4.43 -22.60 8.64
C MET A 39 -5.53 -23.44 7.95
N GLY A 40 -5.36 -23.83 6.69
CA GLY A 40 -6.36 -24.60 5.94
C GLY A 40 -7.63 -23.82 5.61
N VAL A 41 -7.60 -22.47 5.68
CA VAL A 41 -8.79 -21.63 5.47
C VAL A 41 -9.40 -21.87 4.09
N PHE A 42 -8.56 -21.97 3.07
CA PHE A 42 -9.00 -22.20 1.70
C PHE A 42 -9.63 -23.58 1.49
N ASP A 43 -9.13 -24.61 2.19
CA ASP A 43 -9.70 -25.95 2.15
C ASP A 43 -11.11 -25.94 2.75
N SER A 44 -11.29 -25.27 3.89
CA SER A 44 -12.62 -25.10 4.50
C SER A 44 -13.60 -24.36 3.59
N VAL A 45 -13.13 -23.34 2.85
CA VAL A 45 -13.97 -22.63 1.87
C VAL A 45 -14.39 -23.55 0.72
N ASN A 46 -13.46 -24.32 0.17
CA ASN A 46 -13.73 -25.28 -0.90
C ASN A 46 -14.71 -26.38 -0.43
N GLU A 47 -14.57 -26.87 0.80
CA GLU A 47 -15.49 -27.87 1.38
C GLU A 47 -16.92 -27.32 1.50
N LEU A 48 -17.07 -26.10 2.04
CA LEU A 48 -18.38 -25.44 2.16
C LEU A 48 -18.99 -25.16 0.78
N ALA A 49 -18.19 -24.71 -0.19
CA ALA A 49 -18.66 -24.49 -1.55
C ALA A 49 -19.15 -25.78 -2.22
N GLY A 50 -18.42 -26.89 -2.02
CA GLY A 50 -18.82 -28.21 -2.52
C GLY A 50 -20.15 -28.70 -1.93
N GLN A 51 -20.40 -28.44 -0.64
CA GLN A 51 -21.67 -28.79 0.01
C GLN A 51 -22.86 -27.98 -0.54
N ILE A 52 -22.65 -26.71 -0.91
CA ILE A 52 -23.71 -25.82 -1.38
C ILE A 52 -23.99 -26.01 -2.88
N ILE A 53 -22.95 -26.14 -3.69
CA ILE A 53 -23.05 -26.24 -5.15
C ILE A 53 -23.55 -27.65 -5.57
N GLY A 54 -23.24 -28.67 -4.78
CA GLY A 54 -23.62 -30.07 -5.04
C GLY A 54 -22.93 -30.64 -6.28
N ASP A 55 -22.77 -31.97 -6.32
CA ASP A 55 -22.13 -32.76 -7.40
C ASP A 55 -22.81 -32.63 -8.80
N GLY A 56 -23.76 -31.70 -8.99
CA GLY A 56 -24.66 -31.64 -10.14
C GLY A 56 -24.15 -30.87 -11.36
N SER A 57 -23.10 -30.05 -11.25
CA SER A 57 -22.64 -29.18 -12.35
C SER A 57 -21.39 -29.66 -13.08
N GLY A 58 -20.67 -30.68 -12.58
CA GLY A 58 -19.42 -31.16 -13.17
C GLY A 58 -18.24 -30.17 -13.14
N GLU A 59 -18.47 -28.90 -12.78
CA GLU A 59 -17.43 -27.90 -12.51
C GLU A 59 -17.01 -27.96 -11.04
N LYS A 60 -15.77 -28.38 -10.80
CA LYS A 60 -15.14 -28.27 -9.48
C LYS A 60 -14.81 -26.80 -9.22
N PHE A 61 -15.50 -26.19 -8.26
CA PHE A 61 -15.10 -24.91 -7.71
C PHE A 61 -13.82 -25.07 -6.90
N ASP A 62 -12.76 -24.35 -7.27
CA ASP A 62 -11.55 -24.22 -6.47
C ASP A 62 -11.25 -22.73 -6.24
N VAL A 63 -11.26 -22.33 -4.97
CA VAL A 63 -10.91 -20.98 -4.54
C VAL A 63 -9.49 -20.60 -4.98
N MET A 64 -8.59 -21.57 -5.18
CA MET A 64 -7.22 -21.33 -5.65
C MET A 64 -7.15 -20.77 -7.07
N ASP A 65 -8.17 -21.01 -7.91
CA ASP A 65 -8.22 -20.44 -9.26
C ASP A 65 -8.37 -18.91 -9.22
N PHE A 66 -8.98 -18.38 -8.16
CA PHE A 66 -9.24 -16.95 -7.98
C PHE A 66 -8.28 -16.29 -6.99
N LEU A 67 -7.99 -16.97 -5.88
CA LEU A 67 -7.19 -16.49 -4.76
C LEU A 67 -5.87 -17.23 -4.62
N GLY A 68 -5.39 -17.89 -5.67
CA GLY A 68 -4.06 -18.52 -5.65
C GLY A 68 -2.94 -17.52 -5.38
N PHE A 69 -1.84 -18.00 -4.78
CA PHE A 69 -0.71 -17.18 -4.35
C PHE A 69 -0.22 -16.20 -5.43
N GLY A 70 0.04 -16.71 -6.64
CA GLY A 70 0.53 -15.90 -7.75
C GLY A 70 -0.44 -14.78 -8.11
N ARG A 71 -1.75 -15.05 -8.06
CA ARG A 71 -2.78 -14.06 -8.36
C ARG A 71 -2.84 -12.97 -7.29
N VAL A 72 -2.84 -13.36 -6.02
CA VAL A 72 -2.84 -12.43 -4.89
C VAL A 72 -1.61 -11.54 -4.92
N VAL A 73 -0.41 -12.11 -5.06
CA VAL A 73 0.83 -11.33 -5.16
C VAL A 73 0.82 -10.41 -6.39
N SER A 74 0.35 -10.88 -7.55
CA SER A 74 0.26 -10.04 -8.75
C SER A 74 -0.68 -8.84 -8.57
N LEU A 75 -1.84 -9.05 -7.92
CA LEU A 75 -2.80 -7.98 -7.66
C LEU A 75 -2.26 -7.00 -6.62
N SER A 76 -1.60 -7.49 -5.58
CA SER A 76 -0.93 -6.66 -4.57
C SER A 76 0.16 -5.79 -5.18
N ILE A 77 0.91 -6.28 -6.17
CA ILE A 77 1.91 -5.46 -6.89
C ILE A 77 1.23 -4.30 -7.63
N VAL A 78 0.13 -4.57 -8.34
CA VAL A 78 -0.63 -3.53 -9.05
C VAL A 78 -1.16 -2.48 -8.06
N ILE A 79 -1.73 -2.92 -6.94
CA ILE A 79 -2.21 -2.04 -5.88
C ILE A 79 -1.06 -1.22 -5.28
N ALA A 80 0.08 -1.85 -5.00
CA ALA A 80 1.26 -1.18 -4.47
C ALA A 80 1.77 -0.08 -5.41
N VAL A 81 1.78 -0.32 -6.73
CA VAL A 81 2.15 0.72 -7.70
C VAL A 81 1.21 1.92 -7.61
N VAL A 82 -0.10 1.69 -7.52
CA VAL A 82 -1.09 2.78 -7.37
C VAL A 82 -0.88 3.53 -6.05
N ASP A 83 -0.65 2.82 -4.95
CA ASP A 83 -0.39 3.40 -3.63
C ASP A 83 0.86 4.29 -3.62
N VAL A 84 1.94 3.83 -4.27
CA VAL A 84 3.17 4.61 -4.45
C VAL A 84 2.88 5.98 -5.07
N PHE A 85 2.09 6.00 -6.16
CA PHE A 85 1.72 7.25 -6.83
C PHE A 85 0.87 8.16 -5.93
N LEU A 86 -0.10 7.60 -5.22
CA LEU A 86 -0.98 8.36 -4.33
C LEU A 86 -0.19 9.03 -3.20
N TRP A 87 0.66 8.28 -2.50
CA TRP A 87 1.47 8.83 -1.40
C TRP A 87 2.49 9.86 -1.86
N THR A 88 3.13 9.64 -3.02
CA THR A 88 4.04 10.64 -3.59
C THR A 88 3.31 11.92 -3.97
N ALA A 89 2.10 11.83 -4.53
CA ALA A 89 1.28 13.00 -4.86
C ALA A 89 0.88 13.78 -3.61
N ILE A 90 0.43 13.09 -2.54
CA ILE A 90 0.08 13.70 -1.26
C ILE A 90 1.30 14.41 -0.64
N ALA A 91 2.47 13.76 -0.62
CA ALA A 91 3.70 14.36 -0.09
C ALA A 91 4.08 15.64 -0.84
N THR A 92 3.96 15.61 -2.18
CA THR A 92 4.23 16.77 -3.02
C THR A 92 3.24 17.91 -2.75
N LEU A 93 1.94 17.61 -2.68
CA LEU A 93 0.90 18.59 -2.33
C LEU A 93 1.10 19.18 -0.93
N GLY A 94 1.48 18.37 0.05
CA GLY A 94 1.79 18.81 1.40
C GLY A 94 2.93 19.82 1.44
N ALA A 95 3.98 19.63 0.63
CA ALA A 95 5.08 20.59 0.49
C ALA A 95 4.60 21.93 -0.08
N PHE A 96 3.76 21.91 -1.12
CA PHE A 96 3.18 23.13 -1.70
C PHE A 96 2.29 23.87 -0.71
N LEU A 97 1.41 23.16 -0.01
CA LEU A 97 0.53 23.76 1.01
C LEU A 97 1.33 24.36 2.17
N TYR A 98 2.35 23.65 2.68
CA TYR A 98 3.24 24.17 3.72
C TYR A 98 3.91 25.47 3.29
N ASN A 99 4.41 25.54 2.05
CA ASN A 99 5.05 26.75 1.52
C ASN A 99 4.09 27.95 1.47
N ILE A 100 2.82 27.74 1.10
CA ILE A 100 1.81 28.79 1.09
C ILE A 100 1.54 29.27 2.52
N VAL A 101 1.27 28.35 3.45
CA VAL A 101 0.97 28.71 4.84
C VAL A 101 2.15 29.42 5.51
N ALA A 102 3.37 28.93 5.31
CA ALA A 102 4.59 29.53 5.85
C ALA A 102 4.84 30.96 5.31
N SER A 103 4.43 31.24 4.07
CA SER A 103 4.52 32.59 3.51
C SER A 103 3.51 33.57 4.11
N LEU A 104 2.38 33.08 4.64
CA LEU A 104 1.31 33.90 5.23
C LEU A 104 1.50 34.14 6.73
N VAL A 105 2.01 33.14 7.47
CA VAL A 105 2.12 33.20 8.95
C VAL A 105 3.52 33.60 9.42
N GLY A 106 4.51 33.60 8.51
CA GLY A 106 5.92 33.50 8.89
C GLY A 106 6.20 32.06 9.28
N GLY A 107 7.03 31.35 8.51
CA GLY A 107 7.26 29.92 8.68
C GLY A 107 7.85 29.54 10.05
N VAL A 108 8.23 28.27 10.21
CA VAL A 108 8.77 27.78 11.50
C VAL A 108 10.02 28.56 11.93
N HIS A 109 9.87 29.32 13.03
CA HIS A 109 10.95 29.99 13.74
C HIS A 109 11.85 28.95 14.43
N MET A 110 12.87 28.48 13.73
CA MET A 110 14.02 27.85 14.37
C MET A 110 14.84 28.98 15.01
N THR A 111 14.67 29.19 16.33
CA THR A 111 15.63 29.95 17.13
C THR A 111 16.88 29.08 17.23
N LEU A 112 17.79 29.24 16.28
CA LEU A 112 19.16 28.78 16.45
C LEU A 112 19.73 29.65 17.57
N THR A 113 19.79 29.11 18.79
CA THR A 113 20.79 29.54 19.76
C THR A 113 22.12 29.12 19.17
N ASP A 114 22.76 30.03 18.44
CA ASP A 114 24.11 29.88 17.91
C ASP A 114 25.09 30.24 19.04
N ASP A 115 26.05 29.36 19.29
CA ASP A 115 27.32 29.62 19.96
C ASP A 115 28.42 29.05 19.05
#